data_AF-A0A377XNG2-F1
#
_entry.id   AF-A0A377XNG2-F1
#
_cell.length_a   1.000
_cell.length_b   1.000
_cell.length_c   1.000
_cell.angle_alpha   90.00
_cell.angle_beta   90.00
_cell.angle_gamma   90.00
#
_symmetry.space_group_name_H-M   'P 1'
#
loop_
_entity.id
_entity.type
_entity.pdbx_description
1 polymer ?
#
loop_
_entity_poly.entity_id
_entity_poly.type
_entity_poly.pdbx_seq_one_letter_code
_entity_poly.pdbx_strand_id
1 'polypeptide(L)'
;MLARILYGTRISVLFGLLLTLFSSVLGVLAGAIQGYYGGKIDLWGQRFIEVWSGMPTLFLIILLSSVVQPGFWWLLAITVLFGWMTLVGVVRAEFLRTRNYDYFGRRRR
;
A
#
# COMPACT_ATOMS: atom_id res chain seq x y z
N MET A 1 17.63 31.68 -0.44
CA MET A 1 16.33 30.98 -0.52
C MET A 1 16.37 29.74 -1.42
N LEU A 2 16.93 29.82 -2.64
CA LEU A 2 17.05 28.68 -3.57
C LEU A 2 17.72 27.42 -2.97
N ALA A 3 18.79 27.58 -2.18
CA ALA A 3 19.45 26.45 -1.52
C ALA A 3 18.50 25.65 -0.59
N ARG A 4 17.69 26.34 0.25
CA ARG A 4 16.73 25.68 1.16
C ARG A 4 15.64 24.92 0.38
N ILE A 5 15.21 25.47 -0.75
CA ILE A 5 14.24 24.82 -1.64
C ILE A 5 14.86 23.55 -2.23
N LEU A 6 16.07 23.62 -2.79
CA LEU A 6 16.76 22.45 -3.36
C LEU A 6 16.95 21.32 -2.34
N TYR A 7 17.38 21.65 -1.12
CA TYR A 7 17.53 20.67 -0.04
C TYR A 7 16.19 20.05 0.37
N GLY A 8 15.14 20.87 0.49
CA GLY A 8 13.79 20.39 0.78
C GLY A 8 13.27 19.45 -0.31
N THR A 9 13.42 19.81 -1.58
CA THR A 9 13.00 19.00 -2.72
C THR A 9 13.70 17.64 -2.74
N ARG A 10 15.01 17.59 -2.47
CA ARG A 10 15.75 16.31 -2.42
C ARG A 10 15.17 15.36 -1.38
N ILE A 11 14.86 15.86 -0.17
CA ILE A 11 14.29 15.05 0.90
C ILE A 11 12.86 14.59 0.53
N SER A 12 12.03 15.48 -0.01
CA SER A 12 10.66 15.13 -0.42
C SER A 12 10.62 14.10 -1.54
N VAL A 13 11.51 14.22 -2.53
CA VAL A 13 11.62 13.24 -3.64
C VAL A 13 12.09 11.89 -3.11
N LEU A 14 13.13 11.86 -2.27
CA LEU A 14 13.58 10.62 -1.64
C LEU A 14 12.50 9.97 -0.78
N PHE A 15 11.77 10.78 -0.01
CA PHE A 15 10.65 10.31 0.80
C PHE A 15 9.57 9.66 -0.06
N GLY A 16 9.11 10.36 -1.10
CA GLY A 16 8.09 9.85 -2.02
C GLY A 16 8.52 8.56 -2.73
N LEU A 17 9.76 8.51 -3.23
CA LEU A 17 10.30 7.32 -3.89
C LEU A 17 10.34 6.12 -2.95
N LEU A 18 10.88 6.28 -1.74
CA LEU A 18 10.94 5.18 -0.77
C LEU A 18 9.54 4.76 -0.32
N LEU A 19 8.66 5.73 -0.06
CA LEU A 19 7.28 5.46 0.34
C LEU A 19 6.55 4.64 -0.72
N THR A 20 6.61 5.07 -1.98
CA THR A 20 5.98 4.36 -3.09
C THR A 20 6.63 2.99 -3.31
N LEU A 21 7.95 2.88 -3.21
CA LEU A 21 8.66 1.60 -3.36
C LEU A 21 8.20 0.59 -2.31
N PHE A 22 8.29 0.92 -1.02
CA PHE A 22 7.91 -0.01 0.04
C PHE A 22 6.41 -0.30 0.05
N SER A 23 5.57 0.72 -0.15
CA SER A 23 4.10 0.54 -0.21
C SER A 23 3.71 -0.33 -1.39
N SER A 24 4.38 -0.20 -2.53
CA SER A 24 4.12 -1.01 -3.72
C SER A 24 4.57 -2.44 -3.56
N VAL A 25 5.75 -2.70 -3.00
CA VAL A 25 6.19 -4.07 -2.72
C VAL A 25 5.19 -4.78 -1.80
N LEU A 26 4.80 -4.15 -0.69
CA LEU A 26 3.83 -4.73 0.25
C LEU A 26 2.44 -4.91 -0.39
N GLY A 27 1.95 -3.89 -1.10
CA GLY A 27 0.65 -3.91 -1.73
C GLY A 27 0.55 -4.97 -2.84
N VAL A 28 1.60 -5.09 -3.67
CA VAL A 28 1.67 -6.09 -4.74
C VAL A 28 1.74 -7.50 -4.17
N LEU A 29 2.59 -7.75 -3.17
CA LEU A 29 2.70 -9.07 -2.55
C LEU A 29 1.37 -9.50 -1.92
N ALA A 30 0.76 -8.64 -1.10
CA ALA A 30 -0.50 -8.95 -0.45
C ALA A 30 -1.67 -9.08 -1.44
N GLY A 31 -1.70 -8.24 -2.48
CA GLY A 31 -2.71 -8.29 -3.55
C GLY A 31 -2.56 -9.53 -4.43
N ALA A 32 -1.32 -9.92 -4.77
CA ALA A 32 -1.04 -11.12 -5.54
C ALA A 32 -1.42 -12.38 -4.77
N ILE A 33 -1.11 -12.46 -3.47
CA ILE A 33 -1.50 -13.60 -2.61
C ILE A 33 -3.03 -13.72 -2.57
N GLN A 34 -3.75 -12.61 -2.30
CA GLN A 34 -5.22 -12.62 -2.26
C GLN A 34 -5.83 -12.97 -3.62
N GLY A 35 -5.31 -12.39 -4.71
CA GLY A 35 -5.80 -12.62 -6.07
C GLY A 35 -5.50 -14.02 -6.63
N TYR A 36 -4.35 -14.60 -6.29
CA TYR A 36 -3.93 -15.93 -6.75
C TYR A 36 -4.69 -17.06 -6.07
N TYR A 37 -4.72 -17.07 -4.72
CA TYR A 37 -5.36 -18.15 -3.98
C TYR A 37 -6.90 -18.04 -3.95
N GLY A 38 -7.43 -16.81 -3.91
CA GLY A 38 -8.87 -16.56 -3.83
C GLY A 38 -9.55 -17.21 -2.61
N GLY A 39 -10.89 -17.09 -2.55
CA GLY A 39 -11.70 -17.79 -1.55
C GLY A 39 -11.46 -17.30 -0.12
N LYS A 40 -11.08 -18.21 0.78
CA LYS A 40 -10.93 -17.91 2.23
C LYS A 40 -9.80 -16.93 2.52
N ILE A 41 -8.67 -17.01 1.79
CA ILE A 41 -7.51 -16.12 1.98
C ILE A 41 -7.87 -14.69 1.58
N ASP A 42 -8.61 -14.53 0.48
CA ASP A 42 -9.15 -13.23 0.07
C ASP A 42 -10.13 -12.68 1.13
N LEU A 43 -11.07 -13.50 1.62
CA LEU A 43 -12.04 -13.05 2.63
C LEU A 43 -11.36 -12.53 3.92
N TRP A 44 -10.41 -13.30 4.47
CA TRP A 44 -9.67 -12.88 5.67
C TRP A 44 -8.81 -11.65 5.42
N GLY A 45 -8.11 -11.59 4.27
CA GLY A 45 -7.29 -10.44 3.88
C GLY A 45 -8.12 -9.16 3.74
N GLN A 46 -9.29 -9.26 3.12
CA GLN A 46 -10.22 -8.13 3.00
C GLN A 46 -10.75 -7.67 4.36
N ARG A 47 -11.11 -8.60 5.26
CA ARG A 47 -11.56 -8.25 6.62
C ARG A 47 -10.47 -7.53 7.42
N PHE A 48 -9.23 -8.00 7.30
CA PHE A 48 -8.09 -7.33 7.93
C PHE A 48 -7.92 -5.91 7.39
N ILE A 49 -7.93 -5.72 6.07
CA ILE A 49 -7.80 -4.40 5.43
C ILE A 49 -8.96 -3.48 5.81
N GLU A 50 -10.19 -3.98 5.89
CA GLU A 50 -11.36 -3.22 6.31
C GLU A 50 -11.19 -2.66 7.73
N VAL A 51 -10.80 -3.51 8.69
CA VAL A 51 -10.52 -3.08 10.07
C VAL A 51 -9.32 -2.13 10.14
N TRP A 52 -8.25 -2.42 9.40
CA TRP A 52 -7.03 -1.60 9.39
C TRP A 52 -7.26 -0.22 8.78
N SER A 53 -8.02 -0.16 7.68
CA SER A 53 -8.38 1.09 6.99
C SER A 53 -9.40 1.94 7.78
N GLY A 54 -10.16 1.33 8.69
CA GLY A 54 -11.04 2.04 9.62
C GLY A 54 -10.28 2.89 10.65
N MET A 55 -8.97 2.68 10.82
CA MET A 55 -8.15 3.48 11.73
C MET A 55 -7.85 4.86 11.12
N PRO A 56 -8.13 5.98 11.82
CA PRO A 56 -7.85 7.31 11.29
C PRO A 56 -6.33 7.58 11.22
N THR A 57 -5.75 7.49 10.01
CA THR A 57 -4.29 7.60 9.81
C THR A 57 -3.71 8.91 10.34
N LEU A 58 -4.39 10.03 10.11
CA LEU A 58 -3.95 11.35 10.61
C LEU A 58 -3.91 11.39 12.14
N PHE A 59 -4.91 10.79 12.79
CA PHE A 59 -4.98 10.74 14.25
C PHE A 59 -3.81 9.95 14.84
N LEU A 60 -3.49 8.79 14.25
CA LEU A 60 -2.33 7.99 14.66
C LEU A 60 -1.01 8.72 14.45
N ILE A 61 -0.84 9.44 13.34
CA ILE A 61 0.36 10.24 13.11
C ILE A 61 0.51 11.30 14.20
N ILE A 62 -0.57 12.03 14.53
CA ILE A 62 -0.55 13.07 15.58
C ILE A 62 -0.25 12.44 16.95
N LEU A 63 -0.93 11.35 17.30
CA LEU A 63 -0.77 10.67 18.58
C LEU A 63 0.64 10.08 18.75
N LEU A 64 1.19 9.47 17.71
CA LEU A 64 2.56 8.95 17.78
C LEU A 64 3.61 10.06 17.81
N SER A 65 3.34 11.18 17.12
CA SER A 65 4.19 12.37 17.13
C SER A 65 4.17 13.14 18.45
N SER A 66 3.16 12.92 19.30
CA SER A 66 3.11 13.53 20.63
C SER A 66 4.02 12.82 21.64
N VAL A 67 4.31 11.53 21.43
CA VAL A 67 5.18 10.73 22.30
C VAL A 67 6.64 10.84 21.87
N VAL A 68 6.90 10.83 20.55
CA VAL A 68 8.25 10.85 19.99
C VAL A 68 8.32 11.91 18.90
N GLN A 69 9.42 12.67 18.85
CA GLN A 69 9.63 13.64 17.79
C GLN A 69 9.78 12.92 16.44
N PRO A 70 8.85 13.12 15.48
CA PRO A 70 8.82 12.34 14.25
C PRO A 70 10.00 12.71 13.34
N GLY A 71 10.93 11.77 13.18
CA GLY A 71 12.00 11.85 12.18
C GLY A 71 11.57 11.33 10.80
N PHE A 72 12.47 11.45 9.82
CA PHE A 72 12.26 10.96 8.45
C PHE A 72 11.82 9.50 8.40
N TRP A 73 12.57 8.61 9.06
CA TRP A 73 12.30 7.16 9.07
C TRP A 73 11.01 6.81 9.80
N TRP A 74 10.67 7.56 10.84
CA TRP A 74 9.44 7.36 11.62
C TRP A 74 8.20 7.68 10.78
N LEU A 75 8.21 8.85 10.12
CA LEU A 75 7.14 9.24 9.21
C LEU A 75 7.03 8.27 8.04
N LEU A 76 8.15 7.83 7.47
CA LEU A 76 8.17 6.87 6.37
C LEU A 76 7.54 5.54 6.80
N ALA A 77 7.92 5.01 7.97
CA ALA A 77 7.38 3.74 8.47
C ALA A 77 5.86 3.81 8.69
N ILE A 78 5.37 4.86 9.37
CA ILE A 78 3.93 5.01 9.63
C ILE A 78 3.17 5.17 8.31
N THR A 79 3.65 6.01 7.40
CA THR A 79 2.97 6.22 6.12
C THR A 79 2.98 4.97 5.23
N VAL A 80 4.07 4.20 5.22
CA VAL A 80 4.13 2.90 4.53
C VAL A 80 3.11 1.91 5.10
N LEU A 81 2.94 1.86 6.44
CA LEU A 81 1.99 0.94 7.09
C LEU A 81 0.52 1.17 6.73
N PHE A 82 0.17 2.36 6.24
CA PHE A 82 -1.19 2.67 5.77
C PHE A 82 -1.29 2.82 4.24
N GLY A 83 -0.19 3.13 3.55
CA GLY A 83 -0.20 3.42 2.11
C GLY A 83 -0.37 2.20 1.19
N TRP A 84 0.06 1.01 1.62
CA TRP A 84 0.08 -0.21 0.80
C TRP A 84 -1.31 -0.76 0.45
N MET A 85 -2.34 -0.49 1.27
CA MET A 85 -3.67 -1.09 1.13
C MET A 85 -4.35 -0.77 -0.21
N THR A 86 -4.11 0.42 -0.75
CA THR A 86 -4.70 0.86 -2.02
C THR A 86 -4.26 -0.04 -3.18
N LEU A 87 -2.98 -0.41 -3.22
CA LEU A 87 -2.42 -1.26 -4.26
C LEU A 87 -2.88 -2.71 -4.16
N VAL A 88 -3.21 -3.20 -2.96
CA VAL A 88 -3.77 -4.55 -2.79
C VAL A 88 -5.03 -4.73 -3.61
N GLY A 89 -5.96 -3.76 -3.54
CA GLY A 89 -7.22 -3.81 -4.28
C GLY A 89 -7.02 -3.80 -5.79
N VAL A 90 -6.08 -2.98 -6.27
CA VAL A 90 -5.74 -2.88 -7.71
C VAL A 90 -5.14 -4.18 -8.23
N VAL A 91 -4.12 -4.70 -7.55
CA VAL A 91 -3.41 -5.91 -7.97
C VAL A 91 -4.34 -7.12 -7.91
N ARG A 92 -5.14 -7.25 -6.85
CA ARG A 92 -6.16 -8.31 -6.75
C ARG A 92 -7.12 -8.28 -7.94
N ALA A 93 -7.62 -7.10 -8.31
CA ALA A 93 -8.54 -6.96 -9.44
C ALA A 93 -7.89 -7.42 -10.76
N GLU A 94 -6.60 -7.15 -10.94
CA GLU A 94 -5.84 -7.59 -12.10
C GLU A 94 -5.74 -9.12 -12.18
N PHE A 95 -5.36 -9.79 -11.08
CA PHE A 95 -5.30 -11.26 -11.02
C PHE A 95 -6.66 -11.92 -11.28
N LEU A 96 -7.75 -11.36 -10.75
CA LEU A 96 -9.10 -11.85 -11.01
C LEU A 96 -9.50 -11.69 -12.49
N ARG A 97 -9.09 -10.58 -13.13
CA ARG A 97 -9.30 -10.37 -14.58
C ARG A 97 -8.53 -11.39 -15.39
N THR A 98 -7.25 -11.62 -15.11
CA THR A 98 -6.43 -12.61 -15.81
C THR A 98 -7.09 -14.00 -15.81
N ARG A 99 -7.64 -14.43 -14.66
CA ARG A 99 -8.35 -15.71 -14.55
C ARG A 99 -9.60 -15.80 -15.44
N ASN A 100 -10.35 -14.71 -15.58
CA ASN A 100 -11.55 -14.70 -16.42
C ASN A 100 -11.21 -14.77 -17.92
N TYR A 101 -10.12 -14.12 -18.37
CA TYR A 101 -9.66 -14.20 -19.75
C TYR A 101 -9.25 -15.62 -20.16
N ASP A 102 -8.56 -16.36 -19.28
CA ASP A 102 -8.21 -17.77 -19.51
C ASP A 102 -9.45 -18.66 -19.69
N TYR A 103 -10.55 -18.33 -19.00
CA TYR A 103 -11.81 -19.06 -19.11
C TYR A 103 -12.50 -18.87 -20.47
N PHE A 104 -12.40 -17.68 -21.07
CA PHE A 104 -12.97 -17.40 -22.39
C PHE A 104 -12.13 -17.97 -23.54
N GLY A 105 -10.80 -18.02 -23.39
CA GLY A 105 -9.90 -18.63 -24.39
C GLY A 105 -10.11 -20.13 -24.54
N ARG A 106 -10.51 -20.83 -23.47
CA ARG A 106 -10.69 -22.29 -23.46
C ARG A 106 -12.04 -22.75 -24.04
N ARG A 107 -13.03 -21.87 -24.16
CA ARG A 107 -14.39 -22.20 -24.65
C ARG A 107 -14.54 -22.08 -26.17
N ARG A 108 -13.49 -21.69 -26.90
CA ARG A 108 -13.45 -21.57 -28.37
C ARG A 108 -12.68 -22.71 -29.08
N ARG A 109 -12.21 -23.73 -28.36
CA ARG A 109 -11.65 -24.96 -28.95
C ARG A 109 -12.58 -26.14 -28.76
#